data_AF-A0A7L9S5T0-F1
#
_entry.id   AF-A0A7L9S5T0-F1
#
_cell.length_a   1.000
_cell.length_b   1.000
_cell.length_c   1.000
_cell.angle_alpha   90.00
_cell.angle_beta   90.00
_cell.angle_gamma   90.00
#
_symmetry.space_group_name_H-M   'P 1'
#
loop_
_entity.id
_entity.type
_entity.pdbx_description
1 polymer ?
#
loop_
_entity_poly.entity_id
_entity_poly.type
_entity_poly.pdbx_seq_one_letter_code
_entity_poly.pdbx_strand_id
1 'polypeptide(L)'
;MAKANYIVHPNPMHRGNPLIEGLGFPLTKQQIQTQSAVAFTGGLDLSAVPEELHGYYTRSSILNLFSLHVVQDEMVEVYEAIRLGIEVGYLGRNPLQEDWQRILYSVERDKDEPLKATNIKRLNLIENSYTYLVCGLSGRGKSSMVKQALRLIDQTIEHGAYSDQKGKTLTSQLTQVTYLYVEHHERTGQKNFLNSVLEAIDEVTGEDYVYRHRNSNVKDLINAVRKAVILHHIGALVIDEAQNFAKAPEKIVIGPNEKTSMKFVEELVNSLGVSTIFVGTFSTLNLFTKEMTITRRTIRAGSMSLASCSVESGFWKNLCHALFNSVLLIGGRRTKTHCG
;
A
#
# COMPACT_ATOMS: atom_id res chain seq x y z
N MET A 1 6.43 15.70 4.69
CA MET A 1 5.61 15.05 5.73
C MET A 1 4.33 15.85 5.89
N ALA A 2 3.18 15.20 6.04
CA ALA A 2 1.91 15.86 6.31
C ALA A 2 1.76 16.11 7.82
N LYS A 3 0.93 17.08 8.21
CA LYS A 3 0.57 17.29 9.62
C LYS A 3 -0.68 16.49 9.96
N ALA A 4 -0.72 15.89 11.15
CA ALA A 4 -1.89 15.15 11.60
C ALA A 4 -3.16 16.03 11.62
N ASN A 5 -4.24 15.50 11.06
CA ASN A 5 -5.56 16.10 11.11
C ASN A 5 -6.45 15.27 12.02
N TYR A 6 -6.43 15.58 13.32
CA TYR A 6 -7.14 14.79 14.32
C TYR A 6 -8.65 14.94 14.20
N ILE A 7 -9.33 13.79 14.07
CA ILE A 7 -10.79 13.68 14.14
C ILE A 7 -11.19 12.79 15.31
N VAL A 8 -12.36 13.01 15.90
CA VAL A 8 -12.92 12.03 16.84
C VAL A 8 -13.44 10.85 16.02
N HIS A 9 -12.82 9.69 16.17
CA HIS A 9 -13.20 8.55 15.33
C HIS A 9 -14.62 8.06 15.67
N PRO A 10 -15.51 7.80 14.70
CA PRO A 10 -16.87 7.36 15.00
C PRO A 10 -16.91 5.97 15.65
N ASN A 11 -16.06 5.03 15.21
CA ASN A 11 -15.92 3.69 15.81
C ASN A 11 -15.25 3.77 17.21
N PRO A 12 -15.92 3.33 18.30
CA PRO A 12 -15.36 3.34 19.65
C PRO A 12 -14.04 2.59 19.81
N MET A 13 -13.80 1.52 19.02
CA MET A 13 -12.54 0.76 19.10
C MET A 13 -11.32 1.55 18.63
N HIS A 14 -11.54 2.56 17.79
CA HIS A 14 -10.48 3.35 17.15
C HIS A 14 -10.24 4.70 17.88
N ARG A 15 -11.16 5.10 18.77
CA ARG A 15 -11.11 6.39 19.47
C ARG A 15 -9.93 6.50 20.41
N GLY A 16 -9.42 7.72 20.55
CA GLY A 16 -8.35 8.01 21.51
C GLY A 16 -6.97 7.49 21.08
N ASN A 17 -6.82 7.08 19.82
CA ASN A 17 -5.54 6.68 19.25
C ASN A 17 -5.06 7.75 18.26
N PRO A 18 -4.00 8.50 18.56
CA PRO A 18 -3.51 9.56 17.67
C PRO A 18 -3.08 9.04 16.29
N LEU A 19 -2.60 7.79 16.18
CA LEU A 19 -2.19 7.20 14.90
C LEU A 19 -3.37 6.89 13.97
N ILE A 20 -4.56 6.71 14.54
CA ILE A 20 -5.80 6.46 13.77
C ILE A 20 -6.50 7.77 13.52
N GLU A 21 -6.72 8.56 14.57
CA GLU A 21 -7.44 9.83 14.49
C GLU A 21 -6.68 10.88 13.67
N GLY A 22 -5.33 10.83 13.65
CA GLY A 22 -4.49 11.74 12.87
C GLY A 22 -4.53 11.52 11.36
N LEU A 23 -5.04 10.36 10.90
CA LEU A 23 -5.25 10.06 9.48
C LEU A 23 -6.42 10.87 8.88
N GLY A 24 -7.25 11.51 9.72
CA GLY A 24 -8.41 12.27 9.28
C GLY A 24 -9.51 11.41 8.64
N PHE A 25 -10.46 12.07 7.98
CA PHE A 25 -11.54 11.37 7.28
C PHE A 25 -11.04 10.69 6.01
N PRO A 26 -11.53 9.47 5.68
CA PRO A 26 -11.26 8.87 4.38
C PRO A 26 -11.89 9.68 3.25
N LEU A 27 -11.33 9.57 2.06
CA LEU A 27 -11.88 10.22 0.87
C LEU A 27 -13.17 9.52 0.42
N THR A 28 -14.11 10.32 -0.07
CA THR A 28 -15.32 9.81 -0.73
C THR A 28 -14.99 9.25 -2.12
N LYS A 29 -15.85 8.37 -2.65
CA LYS A 29 -15.74 7.85 -4.03
C LYS A 29 -15.51 8.95 -5.08
N GLN A 30 -16.24 10.06 -4.98
CA GLN A 30 -16.10 11.19 -5.91
C GLN A 30 -14.74 11.88 -5.79
N GLN A 31 -14.23 12.07 -4.57
CA GLN A 31 -12.90 12.63 -4.35
C GLN A 31 -11.80 11.71 -4.88
N ILE A 32 -11.91 10.39 -4.64
CA ILE A 32 -10.96 9.40 -5.16
C ILE A 32 -10.90 9.46 -6.69
N GLN A 33 -12.04 9.47 -7.35
CA GLN A 33 -12.13 9.58 -8.81
C GLN A 33 -11.54 10.89 -9.33
N THR A 34 -11.83 12.01 -8.66
CA THR A 34 -11.38 13.34 -9.10
C THR A 34 -9.88 13.54 -8.90
N GLN A 35 -9.34 13.11 -7.75
CA GLN A 35 -7.93 13.29 -7.40
C GLN A 35 -7.00 12.30 -8.11
N SER A 36 -7.52 11.13 -8.50
CA SER A 36 -6.74 10.12 -9.23
C SER A 36 -6.84 10.26 -10.76
N ALA A 37 -7.80 11.05 -11.25
CA ALA A 37 -7.90 11.34 -12.67
C ALA A 37 -6.75 12.24 -13.11
N VAL A 38 -5.94 11.76 -14.05
CA VAL A 38 -4.93 12.59 -14.72
C VAL A 38 -5.61 13.22 -15.92
N ALA A 39 -5.82 14.53 -15.87
CA ALA A 39 -6.33 15.28 -17.02
C ALA A 39 -5.41 15.07 -18.22
N PHE A 40 -5.98 14.82 -19.40
CA PHE A 40 -5.18 14.67 -20.60
C PHE A 40 -4.52 16.00 -20.97
N THR A 41 -3.20 16.05 -20.92
CA THR A 41 -2.37 17.19 -21.33
C THR A 41 -1.67 16.93 -22.66
N GLY A 42 -2.24 16.09 -23.53
CA GLY A 42 -1.66 15.69 -24.81
C GLY A 42 -2.25 16.38 -26.04
N GLY A 43 -3.05 17.42 -25.84
CA GLY A 43 -3.64 18.20 -26.94
C GLY A 43 -2.54 18.94 -27.70
N LEU A 44 -2.57 18.87 -29.03
CA LEU A 44 -1.60 19.57 -29.87
C LEU A 44 -2.07 20.99 -30.16
N ASP A 45 -1.17 21.95 -29.94
CA ASP A 45 -1.31 23.26 -30.55
C ASP A 45 -0.72 23.22 -31.96
N LEU A 46 -1.60 23.26 -32.97
CA LEU A 46 -1.22 23.24 -34.38
C LEU A 46 -1.34 24.63 -35.02
N SER A 47 -1.57 25.69 -34.23
CA SER A 47 -1.77 27.06 -34.73
C SER A 47 -0.57 27.58 -35.53
N ALA A 48 0.65 27.11 -35.22
CA ALA A 48 1.89 27.47 -35.92
C ALA A 48 2.34 26.44 -36.97
N VAL A 49 1.55 25.39 -37.24
CA VAL A 49 1.91 24.29 -38.14
C VAL A 49 1.16 24.44 -39.47
N PRO A 50 1.81 24.26 -40.63
CA PRO A 50 1.13 24.22 -41.93
C PRO A 50 0.03 23.14 -41.97
N GLU A 51 -1.13 23.46 -42.55
CA GLU A 51 -2.32 22.59 -42.58
C GLU A 51 -2.03 21.21 -43.20
N GLU A 52 -1.19 21.16 -44.23
CA GLU A 52 -0.75 19.93 -44.91
C GLU A 52 -0.05 18.93 -43.96
N LEU A 53 0.58 19.43 -42.88
CA LEU A 53 1.30 18.62 -41.90
C LEU A 53 0.45 18.26 -40.67
N HIS A 54 -0.76 18.82 -40.51
CA HIS A 54 -1.63 18.55 -39.35
C HIS A 54 -1.94 17.07 -39.21
N GLY A 55 -2.12 16.35 -40.33
CA GLY A 55 -2.37 14.90 -40.32
C GLY A 55 -1.23 14.07 -39.73
N TYR A 56 0.03 14.47 -39.96
CA TYR A 56 1.21 13.79 -39.41
C TYR A 56 1.28 13.98 -37.89
N TYR A 57 1.20 15.22 -37.42
CA TYR A 57 1.28 15.53 -35.99
C TYR A 57 0.07 15.00 -35.22
N THR A 58 -1.15 15.08 -35.77
CA THR A 58 -2.33 14.49 -35.15
C THR A 58 -2.16 12.98 -34.93
N ARG A 59 -1.60 12.25 -35.90
CA ARG A 59 -1.27 10.82 -35.72
C ARG A 59 -0.22 10.60 -34.62
N SER A 60 0.77 11.47 -34.51
CA SER A 60 1.76 11.39 -33.41
C SER A 60 1.11 11.59 -32.04
N SER A 61 0.04 12.41 -31.93
CA SER A 61 -0.68 12.61 -30.66
C SER A 61 -1.52 11.42 -30.19
N ILE A 62 -1.75 10.41 -31.05
CA ILE A 62 -2.34 9.13 -30.60
C ILE A 62 -1.44 8.51 -29.52
N LEU A 63 -0.11 8.70 -29.61
CA LEU A 63 0.81 8.24 -28.58
C LEU A 63 0.63 9.01 -27.25
N ASN A 64 0.13 10.24 -27.28
CA ASN A 64 -0.18 10.98 -26.05
C ASN A 64 -1.34 10.32 -25.30
N LEU A 65 -2.19 9.51 -25.94
CA LEU A 65 -3.24 8.76 -25.24
C LEU A 65 -2.67 7.74 -24.25
N PHE A 66 -1.40 7.32 -24.39
CA PHE A 66 -0.75 6.47 -23.38
C PHE A 66 -0.57 7.17 -22.03
N SER A 67 -0.57 8.50 -21.99
CA SER A 67 -0.53 9.26 -20.72
C SER A 67 -1.92 9.53 -20.14
N LEU A 68 -3.00 9.19 -20.85
CA LEU A 68 -4.35 9.28 -20.30
C LEU A 68 -4.55 8.17 -19.27
N HIS A 69 -4.99 8.55 -18.07
CA HIS A 69 -5.38 7.60 -17.04
C HIS A 69 -6.81 7.85 -16.58
N VAL A 70 -7.66 6.84 -16.74
CA VAL A 70 -9.02 6.84 -16.20
C VAL A 70 -9.10 5.85 -15.05
N VAL A 71 -9.59 6.36 -13.92
CA VAL A 71 -9.72 5.63 -12.67
C VAL A 71 -10.71 4.49 -12.87
N GLN A 72 -10.27 3.26 -12.57
CA GLN A 72 -11.13 2.08 -12.55
C GLN A 72 -12.04 2.12 -11.32
N ASP A 73 -13.27 1.62 -11.42
CA ASP A 73 -14.22 1.61 -10.30
C ASP A 73 -13.66 0.81 -9.11
N GLU A 74 -12.89 -0.22 -9.43
CA GLU A 74 -12.15 -1.10 -8.53
C GLU A 74 -11.13 -0.39 -7.63
N MET A 75 -10.64 0.78 -8.06
CA MET A 75 -9.66 1.56 -7.31
C MET A 75 -10.21 2.06 -5.97
N VAL A 76 -11.53 2.31 -5.89
CA VAL A 76 -12.20 2.73 -4.66
C VAL A 76 -12.10 1.62 -3.61
N GLU A 77 -12.36 0.37 -3.99
CA GLU A 77 -12.25 -0.78 -3.09
C GLU A 77 -10.81 -1.00 -2.62
N VAL A 78 -9.84 -0.82 -3.52
CA VAL A 78 -8.41 -0.90 -3.16
C VAL A 78 -8.02 0.19 -2.17
N TYR A 79 -8.46 1.44 -2.39
CA TYR A 79 -8.23 2.54 -1.45
C TYR A 79 -8.83 2.26 -0.08
N GLU A 80 -10.10 1.84 -0.03
CA GLU A 80 -10.79 1.53 1.22
C GLU A 80 -10.12 0.37 1.96
N ALA A 81 -9.71 -0.69 1.25
CA ALA A 81 -8.99 -1.82 1.81
C ALA A 81 -7.65 -1.40 2.44
N ILE A 82 -6.86 -0.57 1.74
CA ILE A 82 -5.60 -0.04 2.27
C ILE A 82 -5.87 0.84 3.49
N ARG A 83 -6.83 1.77 3.40
CA ARG A 83 -7.14 2.72 4.48
C ARG A 83 -7.60 1.99 5.74
N LEU A 84 -8.48 1.01 5.60
CA LEU A 84 -8.92 0.16 6.70
C LEU A 84 -7.77 -0.69 7.26
N GLY A 85 -6.92 -1.24 6.39
CA GLY A 85 -5.73 -1.98 6.79
C GLY A 85 -4.83 -1.13 7.68
N ILE A 86 -4.56 0.11 7.28
CA ILE A 86 -3.75 1.05 8.08
C ILE A 86 -4.36 1.27 9.46
N GLU A 87 -5.67 1.53 9.57
CA GLU A 87 -6.36 1.72 10.86
C GLU A 87 -6.27 0.49 11.76
N VAL A 88 -6.56 -0.69 11.20
CA VAL A 88 -6.51 -1.96 11.94
C VAL A 88 -5.08 -2.23 12.44
N GLY A 89 -4.08 -1.91 11.63
CA GLY A 89 -2.67 -2.03 11.99
C GLY A 89 -2.28 -1.17 13.19
N TYR A 90 -3.04 -0.11 13.50
CA TYR A 90 -2.80 0.74 14.66
C TYR A 90 -3.65 0.41 15.88
N LEU A 91 -4.65 -0.48 15.79
CA LEU A 91 -5.53 -0.78 16.94
C LEU A 91 -4.76 -1.27 18.16
N GLY A 92 -3.76 -2.14 17.94
CA GLY A 92 -2.88 -2.64 19.00
C GLY A 92 -1.76 -1.68 19.39
N ARG A 93 -1.69 -0.48 18.78
CA ARG A 93 -0.56 0.43 18.89
C ARG A 93 -1.05 1.86 19.15
N ASN A 94 -1.11 2.25 20.41
CA ASN A 94 -1.52 3.60 20.80
C ASN A 94 -0.36 4.33 21.50
N PRO A 95 0.18 5.42 20.91
CA PRO A 95 1.28 6.17 21.50
C PRO A 95 1.00 6.82 22.85
N LEU A 96 -0.27 7.01 23.18
CA LEU A 96 -0.63 7.46 24.51
C LEU A 96 -0.49 6.35 25.55
N GLN A 97 -0.37 5.08 25.20
CA GLN A 97 -0.15 4.01 26.19
C GLN A 97 1.36 3.91 26.51
N GLU A 98 1.72 3.83 27.79
CA GLU A 98 3.12 3.94 28.28
C GLU A 98 3.99 2.70 28.02
N ASP A 99 3.55 1.78 27.14
CA ASP A 99 4.16 0.47 27.01
C ASP A 99 5.24 0.36 25.93
N TRP A 100 5.63 1.43 25.22
CA TRP A 100 6.62 1.31 24.13
C TRP A 100 7.97 0.73 24.54
N GLN A 101 8.48 1.10 25.71
CA GLN A 101 9.70 0.51 26.23
C GLN A 101 9.53 -0.98 26.52
N ARG A 102 8.36 -1.39 27.02
CA ARG A 102 8.05 -2.82 27.24
C ARG A 102 7.95 -3.57 25.91
N ILE A 103 7.43 -2.92 24.88
CA ILE A 103 7.30 -3.47 23.53
C ILE A 103 8.68 -3.69 22.91
N LEU A 104 9.54 -2.68 22.94
CA LEU A 104 10.93 -2.82 22.48
C LEU A 104 11.70 -3.86 23.29
N TYR A 105 11.51 -3.91 24.61
CA TYR A 105 12.12 -4.94 25.46
C TYR A 105 11.63 -6.35 25.11
N SER A 106 10.35 -6.51 24.77
CA SER A 106 9.80 -7.80 24.34
C SER A 106 10.37 -8.27 23.00
N VAL A 107 10.68 -7.35 22.07
CA VAL A 107 11.42 -7.68 20.84
C VAL A 107 12.81 -8.24 21.19
N GLU A 108 13.52 -7.60 22.12
CA GLU A 108 14.86 -8.03 22.54
C GLU A 108 14.82 -9.41 23.23
N ARG A 109 13.77 -9.72 23.99
CA ARG A 109 13.57 -11.05 24.59
C ARG A 109 13.27 -12.14 23.56
N ASP A 110 12.67 -11.78 22.44
CA ASP A 110 12.36 -12.71 21.36
C ASP A 110 13.51 -12.87 20.35
N LYS A 111 14.69 -12.25 20.60
CA LYS A 111 15.76 -12.12 19.59
C LYS A 111 16.27 -13.44 19.00
N ASP A 112 16.28 -14.51 19.80
CA ASP A 112 16.80 -15.83 19.40
C ASP A 112 15.82 -16.58 18.48
N GLU A 113 14.53 -16.30 18.62
CA GLU A 113 13.40 -16.90 17.89
C GLU A 113 12.38 -15.82 17.45
N PRO A 114 12.79 -14.86 16.61
CA PRO A 114 12.04 -13.62 16.42
C PRO A 114 10.68 -13.80 15.74
N LEU A 115 10.54 -14.82 14.89
CA LEU A 115 9.29 -15.16 14.21
C LEU A 115 8.21 -15.73 15.15
N LYS A 116 8.59 -16.33 16.30
CA LYS A 116 7.60 -16.80 17.27
C LYS A 116 6.89 -15.62 17.94
N ALA A 117 7.62 -14.52 18.15
CA ALA A 117 7.13 -13.28 18.77
C ALA A 117 6.34 -13.51 20.07
N THR A 118 6.78 -14.48 20.89
CA THR A 118 6.03 -14.97 22.04
C THR A 118 5.77 -13.87 23.06
N ASN A 119 6.76 -13.01 23.31
CA ASN A 119 6.62 -11.96 24.31
C ASN A 119 5.75 -10.81 23.80
N ILE A 120 5.84 -10.42 22.52
CA ILE A 120 4.93 -9.38 21.97
C ILE A 120 3.48 -9.89 21.91
N LYS A 121 3.26 -11.14 21.50
CA LYS A 121 1.91 -11.72 21.42
C LYS A 121 1.20 -11.72 22.78
N ARG A 122 1.94 -11.94 23.87
CA ARG A 122 1.40 -11.85 25.24
C ARG A 122 0.91 -10.46 25.64
N LEU A 123 1.34 -9.41 24.95
CA LEU A 123 0.89 -8.04 25.17
C LEU A 123 -0.38 -7.71 24.37
N ASN A 124 -0.93 -8.65 23.59
CA ASN A 124 -2.09 -8.49 22.71
C ASN A 124 -1.94 -7.39 21.64
N LEU A 125 -0.71 -6.98 21.32
CA LEU A 125 -0.42 -5.87 20.41
C LEU A 125 -0.46 -6.27 18.93
N ILE A 126 -0.39 -7.58 18.65
CA ILE A 126 -0.32 -8.15 17.29
C ILE A 126 -1.62 -8.91 16.93
N GLU A 127 -2.64 -8.89 17.79
CA GLU A 127 -3.87 -9.68 17.55
C GLU A 127 -4.73 -9.12 16.40
N ASN A 128 -4.48 -7.87 15.99
CA ASN A 128 -5.21 -7.19 14.91
C ASN A 128 -4.45 -7.30 13.58
N SER A 129 -4.45 -8.48 12.97
CA SER A 129 -3.88 -8.68 11.63
C SER A 129 -4.94 -8.49 10.55
N TYR A 130 -4.75 -7.47 9.71
CA TYR A 130 -5.50 -7.30 8.47
C TYR A 130 -4.63 -7.80 7.31
N THR A 131 -5.15 -8.77 6.56
CA THR A 131 -4.50 -9.27 5.35
C THR A 131 -5.46 -9.17 4.18
N TYR A 132 -5.02 -8.54 3.09
CA TYR A 132 -5.81 -8.37 1.88
C TYR A 132 -5.02 -8.77 0.64
N LEU A 133 -5.70 -9.33 -0.37
CA LEU A 133 -5.08 -9.74 -1.63
C LEU A 133 -5.75 -9.04 -2.81
N VAL A 134 -4.96 -8.31 -3.59
CA VAL A 134 -5.32 -7.78 -4.91
C VAL A 134 -4.70 -8.71 -5.95
N CYS A 135 -5.53 -9.50 -6.64
CA CYS A 135 -5.07 -10.43 -7.67
C CYS A 135 -5.71 -10.18 -9.03
N GLY A 136 -5.02 -10.56 -10.11
CA GLY A 136 -5.53 -10.41 -11.47
C GLY A 136 -4.53 -10.83 -12.53
N LEU A 137 -4.87 -10.64 -13.81
CA LEU A 137 -3.94 -10.94 -14.91
C LEU A 137 -2.70 -10.04 -14.86
N SER A 138 -1.57 -10.51 -15.41
CA SER A 138 -0.39 -9.65 -15.60
C SER A 138 -0.73 -8.52 -16.60
N GLY A 139 -0.17 -7.34 -16.41
CA GLY A 139 -0.42 -6.18 -17.27
C GLY A 139 -1.79 -5.48 -17.09
N ARG A 140 -2.67 -5.94 -16.20
CA ARG A 140 -3.99 -5.31 -15.90
C ARG A 140 -3.92 -3.96 -15.15
N GLY A 141 -2.72 -3.51 -14.77
CA GLY A 141 -2.53 -2.26 -14.02
C GLY A 141 -2.73 -2.37 -12.51
N LYS A 142 -2.63 -3.57 -11.91
CA LYS A 142 -2.80 -3.81 -10.46
C LYS A 142 -1.84 -2.97 -9.62
N SER A 143 -0.54 -3.08 -9.90
CA SER A 143 0.52 -2.32 -9.23
C SER A 143 0.32 -0.82 -9.39
N SER A 144 -0.06 -0.36 -10.60
CA SER A 144 -0.37 1.04 -10.86
C SER A 144 -1.57 1.54 -10.04
N MET A 145 -2.64 0.75 -9.98
CA MET A 145 -3.85 1.07 -9.22
C MET A 145 -3.56 1.17 -7.72
N VAL A 146 -2.79 0.21 -7.17
CA VAL A 146 -2.38 0.23 -5.76
C VAL A 146 -1.47 1.44 -5.47
N LYS A 147 -0.47 1.70 -6.32
CA LYS A 147 0.39 2.90 -6.18
C LYS A 147 -0.41 4.19 -6.25
N GLN A 148 -1.43 4.28 -7.09
CA GLN A 148 -2.32 5.45 -7.16
C GLN A 148 -3.17 5.59 -5.89
N ALA A 149 -3.73 4.49 -5.38
CA ALA A 149 -4.49 4.53 -4.13
C ALA A 149 -3.60 4.98 -2.95
N LEU A 150 -2.36 4.50 -2.90
CA LEU A 150 -1.38 4.91 -1.90
C LEU A 150 -1.03 6.40 -1.98
N ARG A 151 -0.96 6.99 -3.19
CA ARG A 151 -0.71 8.44 -3.36
C ARG A 151 -1.81 9.34 -2.78
N LEU A 152 -3.01 8.80 -2.55
CA LEU A 152 -4.11 9.52 -1.89
C LEU A 152 -4.01 9.48 -0.35
N ILE A 153 -3.02 8.79 0.20
CA ILE A 153 -2.79 8.62 1.63
C ILE A 153 -1.43 9.22 1.95
N ASP A 154 -1.38 10.12 2.93
CA ASP A 154 -0.10 10.68 3.36
C ASP A 154 0.81 9.57 3.91
N GLN A 155 1.96 9.35 3.27
CA GLN A 155 2.88 8.28 3.65
C GLN A 155 3.52 8.53 5.02
N THR A 156 3.72 9.81 5.38
CA THR A 156 4.28 10.24 6.66
C THR A 156 3.43 11.34 7.29
N ILE A 157 3.10 11.17 8.57
CA ILE A 157 2.29 12.11 9.34
C ILE A 157 3.07 12.53 10.59
N GLU A 158 3.24 13.84 10.77
CA GLU A 158 3.83 14.44 11.95
C GLU A 158 2.74 14.75 12.99
N HIS A 159 2.95 14.26 14.21
CA HIS A 159 2.09 14.46 15.35
C HIS A 159 2.71 15.50 16.28
N GLY A 160 1.90 16.48 16.68
CA GLY A 160 2.28 17.53 17.62
C GLY A 160 1.52 17.37 18.94
N ALA A 161 0.57 18.27 19.20
CA ALA A 161 -0.31 18.20 20.36
C ALA A 161 -1.58 17.41 20.03
N TYR A 162 -1.81 16.31 20.74
CA TYR A 162 -3.05 15.53 20.71
C TYR A 162 -3.49 15.23 22.13
N SER A 163 -4.77 15.42 22.43
CA SER A 163 -5.37 15.02 23.70
C SER A 163 -6.57 14.13 23.44
N ASP A 164 -6.60 12.96 24.06
CA ASP A 164 -7.78 12.09 23.99
C ASP A 164 -8.93 12.64 24.84
N GLN A 165 -10.11 12.02 24.73
CA GLN A 165 -11.30 12.40 25.49
C GLN A 165 -11.16 12.22 27.01
N LYS A 166 -10.12 11.50 27.47
CA LYS A 166 -9.81 11.25 28.89
C LYS A 166 -8.74 12.21 29.41
N GLY A 167 -8.30 13.18 28.60
CA GLY A 167 -7.29 14.18 28.95
C GLY A 167 -5.85 13.70 28.81
N LYS A 168 -5.61 12.47 28.31
CA LYS A 168 -4.26 11.98 28.07
C LYS A 168 -3.68 12.64 26.84
N THR A 169 -2.52 13.25 27.00
CA THR A 169 -1.93 14.11 25.98
C THR A 169 -0.63 13.52 25.45
N LEU A 170 -0.44 13.59 24.13
CA LEU A 170 0.82 13.28 23.48
C LEU A 170 1.81 14.41 23.78
N THR A 171 2.89 14.08 24.50
CA THR A 171 3.84 15.07 25.02
C THR A 171 5.06 15.28 24.14
N SER A 172 5.29 14.40 23.16
CA SER A 172 6.44 14.43 22.26
C SER A 172 6.00 14.45 20.80
N GLN A 173 6.80 15.10 19.95
CA GLN A 173 6.64 14.93 18.51
C GLN A 173 6.87 13.47 18.12
N LEU A 174 6.04 13.00 17.20
CA LEU A 174 6.06 11.62 16.72
C LEU A 174 5.80 11.63 15.22
N THR A 175 6.59 10.85 14.49
CA THR A 175 6.39 10.65 13.06
C THR A 175 5.79 9.27 12.84
N GLN A 176 4.64 9.25 12.18
CA GLN A 176 3.91 8.05 11.80
C GLN A 176 4.18 7.74 10.33
N VAL A 177 4.59 6.51 10.03
CA VAL A 177 4.63 5.99 8.65
C VAL A 177 3.37 5.18 8.38
N THR A 178 2.50 5.64 7.49
CA THR A 178 1.19 5.00 7.27
C THR A 178 1.32 3.68 6.51
N TYR A 179 2.21 3.62 5.51
CA TYR A 179 2.47 2.43 4.73
C TYR A 179 3.92 2.33 4.23
N LEU A 180 4.36 1.10 3.97
CA LEU A 180 5.51 0.77 3.14
C LEU A 180 5.04 0.05 1.88
N TYR A 181 5.74 0.25 0.77
CA TYR A 181 5.53 -0.48 -0.46
C TYR A 181 6.82 -1.18 -0.87
N VAL A 182 6.78 -2.49 -1.05
CA VAL A 182 7.93 -3.33 -1.42
C VAL A 182 7.56 -4.19 -2.61
N GLU A 183 8.37 -4.11 -3.67
CA GLU A 183 8.24 -4.95 -4.86
C GLU A 183 9.14 -6.18 -4.73
N HIS A 184 8.56 -7.38 -4.70
CA HIS A 184 9.33 -8.62 -4.52
C HIS A 184 9.77 -9.21 -5.86
N HIS A 185 11.02 -9.01 -6.24
CA HIS A 185 11.58 -9.56 -7.48
C HIS A 185 11.82 -11.07 -7.42
N GLU A 186 11.79 -11.74 -8.58
CA GLU A 186 11.99 -13.20 -8.68
C GLU A 186 13.35 -13.63 -8.08
N ARG A 187 13.37 -14.79 -7.40
CA ARG A 187 14.58 -15.42 -6.83
C ARG A 187 15.29 -14.59 -5.75
N THR A 188 14.58 -13.69 -5.08
CA THR A 188 15.11 -13.02 -3.89
C THR A 188 14.95 -13.92 -2.65
N GLY A 189 16.08 -14.27 -2.02
CA GLY A 189 16.12 -15.00 -0.75
C GLY A 189 15.66 -14.13 0.44
N GLN A 190 15.49 -14.75 1.62
CA GLN A 190 14.93 -14.07 2.81
C GLN A 190 15.71 -12.82 3.19
N LYS A 191 17.06 -12.88 3.11
CA LYS A 191 17.94 -11.75 3.41
C LYS A 191 17.65 -10.54 2.52
N ASN A 192 17.51 -10.78 1.22
CA ASN A 192 17.26 -9.71 0.25
C ASN A 192 15.87 -9.13 0.43
N PHE A 193 14.86 -9.95 0.69
CA PHE A 193 13.51 -9.44 1.00
C PHE A 193 13.52 -8.55 2.25
N LEU A 194 14.17 -8.96 3.34
CA LEU A 194 14.30 -8.14 4.55
C LEU A 194 15.06 -6.83 4.29
N ASN A 195 16.13 -6.89 3.47
CA ASN A 195 16.83 -5.67 3.05
C ASN A 195 15.91 -4.74 2.26
N SER A 196 15.10 -5.24 1.32
CA SER A 196 14.13 -4.39 0.60
C SER A 196 13.10 -3.76 1.52
N VAL A 197 12.71 -4.42 2.62
CA VAL A 197 11.87 -3.78 3.66
C VAL A 197 12.63 -2.67 4.38
N LEU A 198 13.90 -2.90 4.77
CA LEU A 198 14.72 -1.87 5.40
C LEU A 198 15.02 -0.70 4.46
N GLU A 199 15.25 -0.95 3.16
CA GLU A 199 15.43 0.07 2.12
C GLU A 199 14.18 0.95 2.00
N ALA A 200 12.98 0.35 1.99
CA ALA A 200 11.73 1.11 1.98
C ALA A 200 11.54 1.95 3.26
N ILE A 201 12.06 1.50 4.41
CA ILE A 201 12.05 2.28 5.65
C ILE A 201 13.04 3.43 5.56
N ASP A 202 14.28 3.18 5.12
CA ASP A 202 15.33 4.17 4.95
C ASP A 202 14.88 5.28 3.98
N GLU A 203 14.22 4.94 2.86
CA GLU A 203 13.69 5.91 1.89
C GLU A 203 12.66 6.86 2.51
N VAL A 204 11.78 6.35 3.37
CA VAL A 204 10.68 7.14 3.96
C VAL A 204 11.14 7.95 5.17
N THR A 205 12.08 7.41 5.95
CA THR A 205 12.50 7.97 7.24
C THR A 205 13.80 8.76 7.17
N GLY A 206 14.62 8.54 6.13
CA GLY A 206 15.98 9.07 6.02
C GLY A 206 17.00 8.36 6.92
N GLU A 207 16.62 7.24 7.54
CA GLU A 207 17.50 6.38 8.33
C GLU A 207 18.46 5.58 7.42
N ASP A 208 19.38 4.85 8.05
CA ASP A 208 20.36 4.01 7.36
C ASP A 208 20.44 2.60 8.00
N TYR A 209 19.29 1.92 8.07
CA TYR A 209 19.20 0.55 8.58
C TYR A 209 19.94 -0.44 7.69
N VAL A 210 19.86 -0.30 6.37
CA VAL A 210 20.50 -1.23 5.42
C VAL A 210 22.00 -1.24 5.62
N TYR A 211 22.64 -0.07 5.68
CA TYR A 211 24.08 0.01 5.94
C TYR A 211 24.46 -0.53 7.33
N ARG A 212 23.69 -0.20 8.37
CA ARG A 212 23.91 -0.68 9.74
C ARG A 212 23.82 -2.21 9.83
N HIS A 213 22.97 -2.84 9.02
CA HIS A 213 22.71 -4.27 9.04
C HIS A 213 23.28 -5.05 7.85
N ARG A 214 24.19 -4.46 7.06
CA ARG A 214 24.78 -5.11 5.86
C ARG A 214 25.39 -6.50 6.11
N ASN A 215 25.99 -6.68 7.28
CA ASN A 215 26.64 -7.94 7.70
C ASN A 215 25.76 -8.81 8.59
N SER A 216 24.52 -8.39 8.88
CA SER A 216 23.60 -9.15 9.71
C SER A 216 23.15 -10.44 9.04
N ASN A 217 22.90 -11.46 9.86
CA ASN A 217 22.22 -12.68 9.42
C ASN A 217 20.69 -12.44 9.36
N VAL A 218 19.93 -13.43 8.88
CA VAL A 218 18.47 -13.31 8.71
C VAL A 218 17.75 -13.01 10.05
N LYS A 219 18.16 -13.62 11.16
CA LYS A 219 17.53 -13.40 12.47
C LYS A 219 17.72 -11.96 12.94
N ASP A 220 18.95 -11.45 12.80
CA ASP A 220 19.28 -10.07 13.15
C ASP A 220 18.51 -9.07 12.29
N LEU A 221 18.34 -9.34 11.00
CA LEU A 221 17.53 -8.52 10.10
C LEU A 221 16.04 -8.54 10.46
N ILE A 222 15.46 -9.69 10.84
CA ILE A 222 14.07 -9.75 11.32
C ILE A 222 13.92 -8.86 12.57
N ASN A 223 14.87 -8.91 13.49
CA ASN A 223 14.85 -8.06 14.68
C ASN A 223 14.99 -6.58 14.33
N ALA A 224 15.84 -6.23 13.36
CA ALA A 224 15.99 -4.86 12.87
C ALA A 224 14.66 -4.33 12.29
N VAL A 225 14.02 -5.11 11.40
CA VAL A 225 12.72 -4.76 10.81
C VAL A 225 11.66 -4.60 11.91
N ARG A 226 11.58 -5.53 12.87
CA ARG A 226 10.62 -5.44 14.01
C ARG A 226 10.81 -4.15 14.81
N LYS A 227 12.05 -3.83 15.17
CA LYS A 227 12.37 -2.59 15.91
C LYS A 227 12.00 -1.36 15.10
N ALA A 228 12.35 -1.32 13.82
CA ALA A 228 12.04 -0.19 12.94
C ALA A 228 10.52 0.01 12.76
N VAL A 229 9.75 -1.07 12.58
CA VAL A 229 8.27 -1.01 12.49
C VAL A 229 7.64 -0.39 13.74
N ILE A 230 8.17 -0.69 14.92
CA ILE A 230 7.69 -0.13 16.19
C ILE A 230 8.10 1.34 16.32
N LEU A 231 9.38 1.64 16.07
CA LEU A 231 9.94 2.99 16.23
C LEU A 231 9.30 4.02 15.30
N HIS A 232 9.02 3.64 14.05
CA HIS A 232 8.45 4.52 13.03
C HIS A 232 6.93 4.42 12.90
N HIS A 233 6.28 3.68 13.81
CA HIS A 233 4.83 3.48 13.83
C HIS A 233 4.28 3.07 12.45
N ILE A 234 4.87 2.03 11.84
CA ILE A 234 4.55 1.62 10.47
C ILE A 234 3.20 0.93 10.40
N GLY A 235 2.21 1.51 9.72
CA GLY A 235 0.81 1.04 9.71
C GLY A 235 0.57 -0.23 8.89
N ALA A 236 0.99 -0.21 7.63
CA ALA A 236 0.78 -1.30 6.68
C ALA A 236 2.02 -1.61 5.84
N LEU A 237 2.12 -2.86 5.38
CA LEU A 237 3.12 -3.33 4.43
C LEU A 237 2.43 -3.83 3.16
N VAL A 238 2.67 -3.14 2.04
CA VAL A 238 2.21 -3.55 0.72
C VAL A 238 3.33 -4.34 0.04
N ILE A 239 3.04 -5.58 -0.34
CA ILE A 239 4.00 -6.48 -0.99
C ILE A 239 3.49 -6.79 -2.40
N ASP A 240 4.17 -6.24 -3.41
CA ASP A 240 3.86 -6.48 -4.81
C ASP A 240 4.65 -7.67 -5.37
N GLU A 241 4.17 -8.19 -6.50
CA GLU A 241 4.72 -9.36 -7.18
C GLU A 241 4.73 -10.62 -6.28
N ALA A 242 3.74 -10.75 -5.41
CA ALA A 242 3.66 -11.80 -4.38
C ALA A 242 3.60 -13.24 -4.93
N GLN A 243 3.36 -13.43 -6.23
CA GLN A 243 3.52 -14.74 -6.87
C GLN A 243 4.96 -15.25 -6.82
N ASN A 244 5.95 -14.36 -6.67
CA ASN A 244 7.37 -14.74 -6.65
C ASN A 244 7.75 -15.53 -5.39
N PHE A 245 6.90 -15.54 -4.36
CA PHE A 245 7.00 -16.40 -3.18
C PHE A 245 6.61 -17.86 -3.43
N ALA A 246 6.10 -18.21 -4.62
CA ALA A 246 5.76 -19.58 -4.97
C ALA A 246 6.99 -20.50 -4.86
N LYS A 247 6.80 -21.78 -4.53
CA LYS A 247 7.89 -22.76 -4.61
C LYS A 247 8.43 -22.84 -6.04
N ALA A 248 9.74 -23.00 -6.18
CA ALA A 248 10.32 -23.29 -7.49
C ALA A 248 9.87 -24.69 -7.95
N PRO A 249 9.80 -24.94 -9.27
CA PRO A 249 9.55 -26.28 -9.78
C PRO A 249 10.61 -27.24 -9.23
N GLU A 250 10.19 -28.46 -8.86
CA GLU A 250 11.00 -29.52 -8.22
C GLU A 250 12.33 -29.85 -8.94
N LYS A 251 12.50 -29.40 -10.19
CA LYS A 251 13.70 -29.63 -11.01
C LYS A 251 14.85 -28.64 -10.78
N ILE A 252 14.64 -27.57 -10.01
CA ILE A 252 15.71 -26.63 -9.68
C ILE A 252 16.11 -26.88 -8.23
N VAL A 253 17.29 -27.47 -8.02
CA VAL A 253 17.91 -27.60 -6.69
C VAL A 253 18.33 -26.20 -6.26
N ILE A 254 17.41 -25.48 -5.65
CA ILE A 254 17.64 -24.16 -5.06
C ILE A 254 18.08 -24.40 -3.61
N GLY A 255 19.20 -23.82 -3.21
CA GLY A 255 19.68 -23.94 -1.83
C GLY A 255 18.61 -23.44 -0.83
N PRO A 256 18.56 -23.94 0.41
CA PRO A 256 17.52 -23.59 1.40
C PRO A 256 17.39 -22.08 1.71
N ASN A 257 18.36 -21.25 1.30
CA ASN A 257 18.40 -19.81 1.50
C ASN A 257 18.14 -18.96 0.24
N GLU A 258 17.97 -19.56 -0.94
CA GLU A 258 17.94 -18.83 -2.22
C GLU A 258 16.53 -18.33 -2.61
N LYS A 259 15.45 -18.83 -1.99
CA LYS A 259 14.09 -18.36 -2.30
C LYS A 259 13.25 -18.11 -1.04
N THR A 260 12.66 -16.92 -0.96
CA THR A 260 11.69 -16.58 0.10
C THR A 260 10.37 -17.32 -0.12
N SER A 261 9.81 -17.92 0.93
CA SER A 261 8.52 -18.64 0.86
C SER A 261 7.38 -17.80 1.42
N MET A 262 6.16 -18.07 0.96
CA MET A 262 4.96 -17.40 1.50
C MET A 262 4.80 -17.66 3.00
N LYS A 263 5.12 -18.87 3.46
CA LYS A 263 5.10 -19.22 4.89
C LYS A 263 6.03 -18.34 5.73
N PHE A 264 7.25 -18.07 5.25
CA PHE A 264 8.17 -17.16 5.94
C PHE A 264 7.59 -15.74 6.02
N VAL A 265 7.02 -15.24 4.92
CA VAL A 265 6.41 -13.91 4.87
C VAL A 265 5.21 -13.83 5.83
N GLU A 266 4.37 -14.86 5.88
CA GLU A 266 3.26 -14.97 6.81
C GLU A 266 3.74 -14.93 8.27
N GLU A 267 4.75 -15.72 8.63
CA GLU A 267 5.33 -15.73 9.97
C GLU A 267 5.95 -14.37 10.32
N LEU A 268 6.60 -13.71 9.36
CA LEU A 268 7.17 -12.38 9.53
C LEU A 268 6.09 -11.35 9.81
N VAL A 269 5.08 -11.19 8.96
CA VAL A 269 4.05 -10.14 9.14
C VAL A 269 3.24 -10.35 10.42
N ASN A 270 2.99 -11.62 10.80
CA ASN A 270 2.41 -11.99 12.08
C ASN A 270 3.31 -11.68 13.29
N SER A 271 4.61 -11.54 13.10
CA SER A 271 5.54 -11.13 14.15
C SER A 271 5.68 -9.60 14.25
N LEU A 272 5.34 -8.88 13.18
CA LEU A 272 5.40 -7.41 13.09
C LEU A 272 4.14 -6.74 13.64
N GLY A 273 2.97 -7.36 13.50
CA GLY A 273 1.70 -6.77 13.89
C GLY A 273 1.29 -5.58 13.01
N VAL A 274 1.68 -5.65 11.74
CA VAL A 274 1.27 -4.69 10.70
C VAL A 274 0.29 -5.34 9.76
N SER A 275 -0.61 -4.52 9.22
CA SER A 275 -1.53 -4.96 8.18
C SER A 275 -0.76 -5.22 6.89
N THR A 276 -1.10 -6.28 6.17
CA THR A 276 -0.38 -6.66 4.95
C THR A 276 -1.31 -6.71 3.75
N ILE A 277 -0.95 -6.00 2.68
CA ILE A 277 -1.67 -6.01 1.41
C ILE A 277 -0.78 -6.66 0.38
N PHE A 278 -1.24 -7.76 -0.20
CA PHE A 278 -0.50 -8.47 -1.24
C PHE A 278 -1.05 -8.14 -2.60
N VAL A 279 -0.15 -7.91 -3.56
CA VAL A 279 -0.49 -7.66 -4.95
C VAL A 279 0.21 -8.73 -5.78
N GLY A 280 -0.53 -9.38 -6.68
CA GLY A 280 0.05 -10.43 -7.50
C GLY A 280 -0.91 -11.01 -8.52
N THR A 281 -0.50 -12.10 -9.18
CA THR A 281 -1.35 -12.75 -10.19
C THR A 281 -2.35 -13.72 -9.58
N PHE A 282 -3.20 -14.35 -10.39
CA PHE A 282 -4.08 -15.43 -9.91
C PHE A 282 -3.32 -16.63 -9.33
N SER A 283 -2.04 -16.84 -9.68
CA SER A 283 -1.23 -17.86 -9.02
C SER A 283 -1.01 -17.54 -7.54
N THR A 284 -0.91 -16.25 -7.19
CA THR A 284 -0.86 -15.77 -5.81
C THR A 284 -2.10 -16.20 -5.03
N LEU A 285 -3.30 -16.10 -5.61
CA LEU A 285 -4.53 -16.57 -4.96
C LEU A 285 -4.45 -18.05 -4.55
N ASN A 286 -3.87 -18.90 -5.39
CA ASN A 286 -3.66 -20.31 -5.09
C ASN A 286 -2.62 -20.53 -3.97
N LEU A 287 -1.57 -19.70 -3.90
CA LEU A 287 -0.60 -19.74 -2.80
C LEU A 287 -1.25 -19.27 -1.49
N PHE A 288 -2.02 -18.19 -1.55
CA PHE A 288 -2.73 -17.60 -0.42
C PHE A 288 -3.71 -18.58 0.23
N THR A 289 -4.49 -19.28 -0.59
CA THR A 289 -5.47 -20.27 -0.12
C THR A 289 -4.80 -21.51 0.47
N LYS A 290 -3.63 -21.90 -0.02
CA LYS A 290 -2.92 -23.12 0.43
C LYS A 290 -2.00 -22.90 1.61
N GLU A 291 -1.22 -21.82 1.61
CA GLU A 291 -0.07 -21.65 2.49
C GLU A 291 -0.32 -20.69 3.65
N MET A 292 -1.24 -19.72 3.52
CA MET A 292 -1.57 -18.85 4.65
C MET A 292 -2.61 -19.50 5.57
N THR A 293 -2.21 -19.78 6.80
CA THR A 293 -3.11 -20.21 7.87
C THR A 293 -4.08 -19.08 8.26
N ILE A 294 -3.64 -17.83 8.13
CA ILE A 294 -4.45 -16.61 8.24
C ILE A 294 -5.72 -16.69 7.38
N THR A 295 -5.69 -17.29 6.19
CA THR A 295 -6.84 -17.37 5.27
C THR A 295 -8.06 -18.07 5.88
N ARG A 296 -7.87 -18.98 6.85
CA ARG A 296 -8.99 -19.67 7.51
C ARG A 296 -9.67 -18.85 8.61
N ARG A 297 -9.03 -17.78 9.12
CA ARG A 297 -9.59 -16.85 10.13
C ARG A 297 -9.83 -15.44 9.57
N THR A 298 -9.23 -15.10 8.43
CA THR A 298 -9.08 -13.74 7.90
C THR A 298 -9.67 -13.57 6.49
N ILE A 299 -10.68 -14.37 6.13
CA ILE A 299 -11.79 -13.82 5.33
C ILE A 299 -12.61 -12.90 6.27
N ARG A 300 -11.96 -11.84 6.74
CA ARG A 300 -12.59 -10.70 7.41
C ARG A 300 -12.40 -9.41 6.60
N ALA A 301 -11.49 -9.41 5.62
CA ALA A 301 -11.22 -8.27 4.73
C ALA A 301 -11.50 -8.55 3.25
N GLY A 302 -11.44 -9.81 2.80
CA GLY A 302 -11.75 -10.22 1.42
C GLY A 302 -10.54 -10.33 0.50
N SER A 303 -10.81 -10.56 -0.78
CA SER A 303 -9.83 -10.49 -1.87
C SER A 303 -10.50 -9.86 -3.09
N MET A 304 -9.72 -9.11 -3.87
CA MET A 304 -10.19 -8.51 -5.11
C MET A 304 -9.63 -9.28 -6.30
N SER A 305 -10.53 -9.66 -7.21
CA SER A 305 -10.19 -10.34 -8.47
C SER A 305 -10.40 -9.38 -9.65
N LEU A 306 -9.29 -8.90 -10.21
CA LEU A 306 -9.25 -8.08 -11.41
C LEU A 306 -9.21 -9.00 -12.65
N ALA A 307 -10.32 -9.70 -12.91
CA ALA A 307 -10.46 -10.65 -14.03
C ALA A 307 -10.97 -9.98 -15.32
N SER A 308 -12.07 -9.22 -15.24
CA SER A 308 -12.70 -8.56 -16.38
C SER A 308 -13.26 -7.19 -15.98
N CYS A 309 -13.25 -6.24 -16.91
CA CYS A 309 -13.94 -4.96 -16.77
C CYS A 309 -15.24 -5.09 -17.58
N SER A 310 -16.39 -5.06 -16.90
CA SER A 310 -17.70 -5.14 -17.57
C SER A 310 -17.85 -3.99 -18.55
N VAL A 311 -18.40 -4.25 -19.74
CA VAL A 311 -18.71 -3.22 -20.76
C VAL A 311 -19.69 -2.18 -20.21
N GLU A 312 -20.54 -2.57 -19.26
CA GLU A 312 -21.52 -1.70 -18.60
C GLU A 312 -20.96 -0.84 -17.45
N SER A 313 -19.68 -0.99 -17.11
CA SER A 313 -19.06 -0.25 -16.00
C SER A 313 -19.00 1.26 -16.27
N GLY A 314 -19.00 2.06 -15.19
CA GLY A 314 -18.82 3.51 -15.27
C GLY A 314 -17.47 3.88 -15.89
N PHE A 315 -16.47 3.00 -15.72
CA PHE A 315 -15.15 3.10 -16.35
C PHE A 315 -15.21 3.34 -17.86
N TRP A 316 -15.95 2.55 -18.66
CA TRP A 316 -15.97 2.73 -20.12
C TRP A 316 -16.58 4.07 -20.53
N LYS A 317 -17.61 4.52 -19.82
CA LYS A 317 -18.22 5.84 -20.05
C LYS A 317 -17.21 6.95 -19.74
N ASN A 318 -16.51 6.85 -18.61
CA ASN A 318 -15.48 7.81 -18.21
C ASN A 318 -14.29 7.79 -19.18
N LEU A 319 -13.90 6.62 -19.68
CA LEU A 319 -12.83 6.45 -20.67
C LEU A 319 -13.21 7.07 -22.00
N CYS A 320 -14.39 6.75 -22.53
CA CYS A 320 -14.89 7.36 -23.75
C CYS A 320 -14.98 8.88 -23.59
N HIS A 321 -15.56 9.38 -22.50
CA HIS A 321 -15.66 10.81 -22.23
C HIS A 321 -14.27 11.48 -22.17
N ALA A 322 -13.31 10.86 -21.50
CA ALA A 322 -11.94 11.36 -21.44
C ALA A 322 -11.25 11.33 -22.81
N LEU A 323 -11.44 10.28 -23.62
CA LEU A 323 -10.91 10.15 -24.99
C LEU A 323 -11.51 11.19 -25.94
N PHE A 324 -12.84 11.39 -25.91
CA PHE A 324 -13.50 12.35 -26.80
C PHE A 324 -13.24 13.80 -26.41
N ASN A 325 -13.00 14.10 -25.13
CA ASN A 325 -12.64 15.45 -24.69
C ASN A 325 -11.13 15.74 -24.79
N SER A 326 -10.28 14.70 -24.91
CA SER A 326 -8.82 14.85 -25.05
C SER A 326 -8.41 15.13 -26.49
N VAL A 327 -9.12 14.55 -27.47
CA VAL A 327 -8.85 14.78 -28.89
C VAL A 327 -9.63 16.00 -29.36
N LEU A 328 -8.99 17.18 -29.33
CA LEU A 328 -9.45 18.34 -30.11
C LEU A 328 -9.22 18.02 -31.59
N LEU A 329 -10.17 17.34 -32.23
CA LEU A 329 -10.18 17.21 -33.68
C LEU A 329 -10.34 18.62 -34.28
N ILE A 330 -9.40 19.01 -35.15
CA ILE A 330 -9.49 20.25 -35.91
C ILE A 330 -10.83 20.25 -36.66
N GLY A 331 -11.73 21.15 -36.27
CA GLY A 331 -13.12 21.23 -36.76
C GLY A 331 -14.21 21.05 -35.70
N GLY A 332 -13.88 20.54 -34.51
CA GLY A 332 -14.82 20.40 -33.39
C GLY A 332 -15.16 21.74 -32.74
N ARG A 333 -16.30 22.33 -33.13
CA ARG A 333 -16.91 23.42 -32.35
C ARG A 333 -17.00 22.97 -30.88
N ARG A 334 -16.50 23.79 -29.95
CA ARG A 334 -16.90 23.70 -28.54
C ARG A 334 -18.42 23.78 -28.50
N THR A 335 -19.10 22.66 -28.32
CA THR A 335 -20.50 22.68 -27.91
C THR A 335 -20.49 23.25 -26.51
N LYS A 336 -20.86 24.53 -26.39
CA LYS A 336 -21.30 25.10 -25.13
C LYS A 336 -22.47 24.24 -24.67
N THR A 337 -22.23 23.35 -23.71
CA THR A 337 -23.32 22.81 -22.90
C THR A 337 -23.83 23.97 -22.06
N HIS A 338 -24.87 24.63 -22.55
CA HIS A 338 -25.76 25.39 -21.69
C HIS A 338 -26.44 24.37 -20.77
N CYS A 339 -26.08 24.40 -19.48
CA CYS A 339 -26.96 23.89 -18.43
C CYS A 339 -28.18 24.83 -18.38
N GLY A 340 -29.31 24.30 -18.83
CA GLY A 340 -30.64 24.71 -18.42
C GLY A 340 -31.25 23.60 -17.59
#